data_AF-A0A8T6P8N0-F1
#
_entry.id   AF-A0A8T6P8N0-F1
#
_cell.length_a   1.000
_cell.length_b   1.000
_cell.length_c   1.000
_cell.angle_alpha   90.00
_cell.angle_beta   90.00
_cell.angle_gamma   90.00
#
_symmetry.space_group_name_H-M   'P 1'
#
loop_
_entity.id
_entity.type
_entity.pdbx_description
1 polymer ?
#
loop_
_entity_poly.entity_id
_entity_poly.type
_entity_poly.pdbx_seq_one_letter_code
_entity_poly.pdbx_strand_id
1 'polypeptide(L)'
;MAGPDSDLIIERARLAAFAITSVWEGSRTYSNYQTYDSGIISYGRFQFTLSSGNLGKVVDSYLMKSSSDVAQNLRSYQSRVSSMDSSLQNDVTIKQLLIEAADEPEMQIAQDDLVTANFWSPALSSAEARGLIHPLSLAFLFDTAVQHGPYHHFLVNAEDSFGIPRKTPAKDSGVSEEDFMTKAAALRKENLYKLAESRGLPGVKPRADLWVDLMASGDWRLQGDDDGNISVNGVAVQVKQPFVAQTAPTTRGGGRVRTLGGETVNQQDLSQAVMLAVHLAKQAGLEVGVKLDTSDEDTPLRVSITLPEGVVTWKLPTGQAIQGLPDMAKDAEIVISDARRTRLESYLRGL
;
A
#
# COMPACT_ATOMS: atom_id res chain seq x y z
N MET A 1 18.90 -13.78 1.05
CA MET A 1 17.53 -13.50 1.50
C MET A 1 17.58 -12.19 2.24
N ALA A 2 16.74 -11.25 1.85
CA ALA A 2 16.66 -9.96 2.52
C ALA A 2 16.10 -10.18 3.95
N GLY A 3 16.58 -9.44 4.94
CA GLY A 3 16.19 -9.64 6.35
C GLY A 3 14.77 -9.14 6.66
N PRO A 4 14.21 -9.39 7.85
CA PRO A 4 12.89 -8.87 8.23
C PRO A 4 12.77 -7.34 8.07
N ASP A 5 13.86 -6.59 8.28
CA ASP A 5 13.90 -5.14 8.10
C ASP A 5 13.68 -4.69 6.65
N SER A 6 14.17 -5.47 5.67
CA SER A 6 13.98 -5.10 4.26
C SER A 6 12.55 -5.30 3.79
N ASP A 7 11.84 -6.29 4.33
CA ASP A 7 10.43 -6.52 3.98
C ASP A 7 9.55 -5.36 4.48
N LEU A 8 9.81 -4.88 5.70
CA LEU A 8 9.12 -3.69 6.24
C LEU A 8 9.42 -2.42 5.42
N ILE A 9 10.66 -2.24 4.98
CA ILE A 9 11.05 -1.11 4.13
C ILE A 9 10.34 -1.17 2.76
N ILE A 10 10.30 -2.36 2.14
CA ILE A 10 9.63 -2.59 0.86
C ILE A 10 8.13 -2.34 0.99
N GLU A 11 7.49 -2.84 2.05
CA GLU A 11 6.06 -2.65 2.28
C GLU A 11 5.73 -1.17 2.52
N ARG A 12 6.52 -0.48 3.34
CA ARG A 12 6.37 0.98 3.51
C ARG A 12 6.52 1.71 2.17
N ALA A 13 7.53 1.36 1.38
CA ALA A 13 7.74 1.95 0.06
C ALA A 13 6.55 1.71 -0.87
N ARG A 14 5.95 0.50 -0.85
CA ARG A 14 4.75 0.16 -1.60
C ARG A 14 3.57 1.06 -1.22
N LEU A 15 3.30 1.18 0.08
CA LEU A 15 2.18 1.99 0.58
C LEU A 15 2.36 3.47 0.24
N ALA A 16 3.58 4.01 0.38
CA ALA A 16 3.91 5.37 -0.04
C ALA A 16 3.73 5.54 -1.56
N ALA A 17 4.24 4.61 -2.36
CA ALA A 17 4.09 4.63 -3.81
C ALA A 17 2.61 4.62 -4.22
N PHE A 18 1.77 3.81 -3.57
CA PHE A 18 0.34 3.75 -3.83
C PHE A 18 -0.35 5.08 -3.49
N ALA A 19 0.03 5.73 -2.40
CA ALA A 19 -0.53 7.03 -1.99
C ALA A 19 -0.12 8.16 -2.94
N ILE A 20 1.15 8.18 -3.38
CA ILE A 20 1.65 9.17 -4.34
C ILE A 20 0.95 9.00 -5.69
N THR A 21 0.95 7.78 -6.23
CA THR A 21 0.40 7.50 -7.56
C THR A 21 -1.10 7.77 -7.60
N SER A 22 -1.86 7.42 -6.56
CA SER A 22 -3.32 7.63 -6.58
C SER A 22 -3.69 9.12 -6.72
N VAL A 23 -2.91 10.04 -6.13
CA VAL A 23 -3.11 11.48 -6.32
C VAL A 23 -3.00 11.88 -7.79
N TRP A 24 -2.06 11.30 -8.53
CA TRP A 24 -1.93 11.54 -9.97
C TRP A 24 -3.03 10.90 -10.81
N GLU A 25 -3.54 9.75 -10.40
CA GLU A 25 -4.71 9.09 -11.02
C GLU A 25 -6.03 9.80 -10.67
N GLY A 26 -5.97 10.94 -9.96
CA GLY A 26 -7.14 11.75 -9.60
C GLY A 26 -7.98 11.15 -8.48
N SER A 27 -7.43 10.19 -7.74
CA SER A 27 -8.15 9.45 -6.71
C SER A 27 -7.42 9.50 -5.36
N ARG A 28 -8.15 9.87 -4.31
CA ARG A 28 -7.65 9.83 -2.92
C ARG A 28 -8.34 8.75 -2.10
N THR A 29 -9.31 8.06 -2.69
CA THR A 29 -10.19 7.12 -2.01
C THR A 29 -10.39 5.90 -2.90
N TYR A 30 -10.83 4.79 -2.31
CA TYR A 30 -11.21 3.60 -3.07
C TYR A 30 -12.53 3.78 -3.84
N SER A 31 -13.25 4.89 -3.62
CA SER A 31 -14.60 5.16 -4.13
C SER A 31 -14.65 6.12 -5.32
N ASN A 32 -13.51 6.63 -5.80
CA ASN A 32 -13.53 7.57 -6.92
C ASN A 32 -14.19 6.94 -8.15
N TYR A 33 -15.12 7.65 -8.77
CA TYR A 33 -15.93 7.11 -9.86
C TYR A 33 -16.19 8.21 -10.88
N GLN A 34 -15.91 7.93 -12.15
CA GLN A 34 -16.21 8.83 -13.25
C GLN A 34 -16.53 8.11 -14.56
N THR A 35 -17.16 8.83 -15.47
CA THR A 35 -17.69 8.32 -16.74
C THR A 35 -17.40 9.23 -17.93
N TYR A 36 -16.52 10.24 -17.76
CA TYR A 36 -16.31 11.29 -18.76
C TYR A 36 -15.23 10.96 -19.80
N ASP A 37 -14.45 9.90 -19.59
CA ASP A 37 -13.38 9.48 -20.50
C ASP A 37 -13.74 8.21 -21.31
N SER A 38 -12.79 7.74 -22.11
CA SER A 38 -12.93 6.51 -22.91
C SER A 38 -13.02 5.22 -22.08
N GLY A 39 -12.92 5.32 -20.75
CA GLY A 39 -13.03 4.20 -19.81
C GLY A 39 -14.44 3.62 -19.70
N ILE A 40 -15.45 4.35 -20.17
CA ILE A 40 -16.90 4.13 -19.95
C ILE A 40 -17.25 4.31 -18.47
N ILE A 41 -16.65 3.50 -17.60
CA ILE A 41 -16.60 3.68 -16.15
C ILE A 41 -15.14 3.61 -15.75
N SER A 42 -14.65 4.58 -14.99
CA SER A 42 -13.34 4.57 -14.36
C SER A 42 -13.56 4.65 -12.85
N TYR A 43 -13.11 3.62 -12.13
CA TYR A 43 -13.46 3.41 -10.73
C TYR A 43 -12.22 3.11 -9.86
N GLY A 44 -12.24 3.60 -8.63
CA GLY A 44 -11.31 3.21 -7.59
C GLY A 44 -10.05 4.06 -7.47
N ARG A 45 -9.16 3.61 -6.57
CA ARG A 45 -7.91 4.27 -6.21
C ARG A 45 -6.97 4.47 -7.41
N PHE A 46 -7.05 3.57 -8.39
CA PHE A 46 -6.19 3.57 -9.59
C PHE A 46 -6.99 3.59 -10.90
N GLN A 47 -8.23 4.10 -10.86
CA GLN A 47 -9.08 4.32 -12.05
C GLN A 47 -9.20 3.08 -12.95
N PHE A 48 -9.58 1.94 -12.36
CA PHE A 48 -9.87 0.72 -13.10
C PHE A 48 -11.02 0.95 -14.07
N THR A 49 -10.73 0.85 -15.36
CA THR A 49 -11.71 1.16 -16.40
C THR A 49 -12.51 -0.08 -16.80
N LEU A 50 -13.80 0.10 -17.13
CA LEU A 50 -14.62 -0.96 -17.72
C LEU A 50 -14.10 -1.36 -19.11
N SER A 51 -13.75 -0.40 -19.96
CA SER A 51 -13.35 -0.67 -21.35
C SER A 51 -12.04 -1.45 -21.50
N SER A 52 -11.16 -1.46 -20.48
CA SER A 52 -9.96 -2.33 -20.45
C SER A 52 -10.20 -3.70 -19.81
N GLY A 53 -11.39 -3.95 -19.27
CA GLY A 53 -11.73 -5.15 -18.50
C GLY A 53 -11.13 -5.21 -17.09
N ASN A 54 -10.31 -4.22 -16.69
CA ASN A 54 -9.72 -4.22 -15.35
C ASN A 54 -10.76 -3.99 -14.24
N LEU A 55 -11.82 -3.21 -14.50
CA LEU A 55 -12.93 -3.11 -13.56
C LEU A 55 -13.58 -4.48 -13.30
N GLY A 56 -13.76 -5.30 -14.34
CA GLY A 56 -14.27 -6.67 -14.20
C GLY A 56 -13.41 -7.52 -13.28
N LYS A 57 -12.08 -7.47 -13.44
CA LYS A 57 -11.15 -8.20 -12.58
C LYS A 57 -11.22 -7.77 -11.11
N VAL A 58 -11.36 -6.47 -10.83
CA VAL A 58 -11.54 -5.96 -9.46
C VAL A 58 -12.86 -6.48 -8.88
N VAL A 59 -13.95 -6.36 -9.63
CA VAL A 59 -15.28 -6.82 -9.19
C VAL A 59 -15.26 -8.33 -8.93
N ASP A 60 -14.70 -9.13 -9.83
CA ASP A 60 -14.59 -10.58 -9.64
C ASP A 60 -13.77 -10.93 -8.39
N SER A 61 -12.64 -10.26 -8.17
CA SER A 61 -11.80 -10.43 -6.98
C SER A 61 -12.55 -10.08 -5.69
N TYR A 62 -13.30 -8.98 -5.68
CA TYR A 62 -14.14 -8.56 -4.57
C TYR A 62 -15.27 -9.58 -4.29
N LEU A 63 -15.97 -10.02 -5.34
CA LEU A 63 -17.06 -10.99 -5.23
C LEU A 63 -16.60 -12.38 -4.77
N MET A 64 -15.32 -12.72 -4.91
CA MET A 64 -14.75 -13.93 -4.32
C MET A 64 -14.42 -13.77 -2.81
N LYS A 65 -14.20 -12.53 -2.36
CA LYS A 65 -13.77 -12.22 -0.99
C LYS A 65 -14.93 -11.79 -0.07
N SER A 66 -15.98 -11.18 -0.62
CA SER A 66 -17.12 -10.65 0.14
C SER A 66 -18.41 -11.44 -0.05
N SER A 67 -19.16 -11.58 1.04
CA SER A 67 -20.52 -12.13 1.09
C SER A 67 -21.58 -11.09 1.51
N SER A 68 -21.19 -9.81 1.58
CA SER A 68 -22.06 -8.71 2.00
C SER A 68 -23.27 -8.52 1.10
N ASP A 69 -24.27 -7.77 1.56
CA ASP A 69 -25.43 -7.41 0.76
C ASP A 69 -25.02 -6.60 -0.49
N VAL A 70 -24.02 -5.73 -0.36
CA VAL A 70 -23.46 -4.98 -1.50
C VAL A 70 -22.86 -5.95 -2.53
N ALA A 71 -22.06 -6.93 -2.08
CA ALA A 71 -21.50 -7.96 -2.95
C ALA A 71 -22.61 -8.78 -3.63
N GLN A 72 -23.63 -9.21 -2.89
CA GLN A 72 -24.77 -9.98 -3.44
C GLN A 72 -25.52 -9.19 -4.53
N ASN A 73 -25.78 -7.90 -4.29
CA ASN A 73 -26.41 -7.03 -5.28
C ASN A 73 -25.52 -6.82 -6.50
N LEU A 74 -24.21 -6.64 -6.30
CA LEU A 74 -23.25 -6.45 -7.39
C LEU A 74 -23.08 -7.71 -8.26
N ARG A 75 -23.34 -8.92 -7.75
CA ARG A 75 -23.34 -10.17 -8.56
C ARG A 75 -24.32 -10.11 -9.73
N SER A 76 -25.44 -9.41 -9.60
CA SER A 76 -26.41 -9.25 -10.70
C SER A 76 -25.82 -8.49 -11.90
N TYR A 77 -24.78 -7.70 -11.66
CA TYR A 77 -24.05 -6.95 -12.68
C TYR A 77 -22.84 -7.70 -13.24
N GLN A 78 -22.38 -8.79 -12.61
CA GLN A 78 -21.11 -9.44 -12.91
C GLN A 78 -20.95 -9.74 -14.40
N SER A 79 -21.94 -10.40 -15.02
CA SER A 79 -21.88 -10.74 -16.46
C SER A 79 -21.76 -9.50 -17.36
N ARG A 80 -22.39 -8.38 -17.00
CA ARG A 80 -22.34 -7.13 -17.77
C ARG A 80 -21.00 -6.42 -17.59
N VAL A 81 -20.45 -6.45 -16.38
CA VAL A 81 -19.11 -5.91 -16.11
C VAL A 81 -18.04 -6.72 -16.85
N SER A 82 -18.11 -8.06 -16.81
CA SER A 82 -17.18 -8.94 -17.51
C SER A 82 -17.27 -8.81 -19.04
N SER A 83 -18.46 -8.52 -19.58
CA SER A 83 -18.65 -8.27 -21.02
C SER A 83 -18.36 -6.82 -21.45
N MET A 84 -17.91 -5.97 -20.52
CA MET A 84 -17.62 -4.55 -20.77
C MET A 84 -18.82 -3.79 -21.36
N ASP A 85 -20.03 -4.11 -20.88
CA ASP A 85 -21.29 -3.54 -21.36
C ASP A 85 -21.33 -2.02 -21.20
N SER A 86 -21.29 -1.29 -22.32
CA SER A 86 -21.24 0.17 -22.34
C SER A 86 -22.48 0.85 -21.76
N SER A 87 -23.62 0.14 -21.70
CA SER A 87 -24.84 0.69 -21.10
C SER A 87 -24.72 0.91 -19.58
N LEU A 88 -23.75 0.26 -18.92
CA LEU A 88 -23.47 0.45 -17.50
C LEU A 88 -23.03 1.88 -17.16
N GLN A 89 -22.54 2.66 -18.13
CA GLN A 89 -22.12 4.06 -17.94
C GLN A 89 -23.22 4.93 -17.30
N ASN A 90 -24.48 4.65 -17.64
CA ASN A 90 -25.62 5.44 -17.22
C ASN A 90 -26.46 4.75 -16.14
N ASP A 91 -26.00 3.60 -15.65
CA ASP A 91 -26.69 2.80 -14.64
C ASP A 91 -26.32 3.33 -13.25
N VAL A 92 -27.25 4.06 -12.63
CA VAL A 92 -27.04 4.70 -11.32
C VAL A 92 -26.88 3.66 -10.21
N THR A 93 -27.49 2.49 -10.36
CA THR A 93 -27.47 1.44 -9.34
C THR A 93 -26.09 0.80 -9.25
N ILE A 94 -25.46 0.42 -10.38
CA ILE A 94 -24.10 -0.11 -10.33
C ILE A 94 -23.10 0.94 -9.83
N LYS A 95 -23.27 2.21 -10.20
CA LYS A 95 -22.45 3.30 -9.66
C LYS A 95 -22.52 3.33 -8.13
N GLN A 96 -23.73 3.30 -7.58
CA GLN A 96 -23.94 3.34 -6.14
C GLN A 96 -23.34 2.11 -5.44
N LEU A 97 -23.55 0.91 -6.00
CA LEU A 97 -22.98 -0.33 -5.47
C LEU A 97 -21.44 -0.32 -5.48
N LEU A 98 -20.81 0.23 -6.52
CA LEU A 98 -19.34 0.36 -6.57
C LEU A 98 -18.84 1.35 -5.52
N ILE A 99 -19.51 2.49 -5.36
CA ILE A 99 -19.16 3.49 -4.33
C ILE A 99 -19.31 2.89 -2.92
N GLU A 100 -20.39 2.15 -2.65
CA GLU A 100 -20.60 1.48 -1.36
C GLU A 100 -19.58 0.38 -1.12
N ALA A 101 -19.30 -0.43 -2.15
CA ALA A 101 -18.32 -1.50 -2.04
C ALA A 101 -16.93 -0.96 -1.70
N ALA A 102 -16.56 0.24 -2.14
CA ALA A 102 -15.26 0.84 -1.84
C ALA A 102 -14.99 1.07 -0.34
N ASP A 103 -16.04 1.17 0.48
CA ASP A 103 -15.92 1.27 1.93
C ASP A 103 -15.68 -0.12 2.58
N GLU A 104 -15.89 -1.21 1.84
CA GLU A 104 -15.63 -2.57 2.31
C GLU A 104 -14.15 -2.94 2.21
N PRO A 105 -13.55 -3.52 3.28
CA PRO A 105 -12.18 -4.04 3.26
C PRO A 105 -11.85 -4.92 2.07
N GLU A 106 -12.77 -5.81 1.70
CA GLU A 106 -12.61 -6.80 0.65
C GLU A 106 -12.45 -6.15 -0.72
N MET A 107 -13.13 -5.03 -0.97
CA MET A 107 -12.98 -4.26 -2.20
C MET A 107 -11.66 -3.49 -2.22
N GLN A 108 -11.24 -2.92 -1.09
CA GLN A 108 -9.95 -2.25 -0.98
C GLN A 108 -8.80 -3.22 -1.24
N ILE A 109 -8.87 -4.42 -0.64
CA ILE A 109 -7.95 -5.53 -0.91
C ILE A 109 -8.01 -5.92 -2.39
N ALA A 110 -9.20 -6.06 -2.99
CA ALA A 110 -9.32 -6.43 -4.40
C ALA A 110 -8.66 -5.42 -5.35
N GLN A 111 -8.79 -4.11 -5.06
CA GLN A 111 -8.12 -3.05 -5.82
C GLN A 111 -6.60 -3.11 -5.66
N ASP A 112 -6.13 -3.24 -4.42
CA ASP A 112 -4.70 -3.28 -4.11
C ASP A 112 -4.02 -4.55 -4.65
N ASP A 113 -4.68 -5.71 -4.56
CA ASP A 113 -4.21 -6.99 -5.12
C ASP A 113 -3.96 -6.87 -6.63
N LEU A 114 -4.93 -6.29 -7.35
CA LEU A 114 -4.84 -6.19 -8.81
C LEU A 114 -3.68 -5.29 -9.24
N VAL A 115 -3.48 -4.16 -8.55
CA VAL A 115 -2.38 -3.23 -8.84
C VAL A 115 -1.04 -3.78 -8.38
N THR A 116 -1.05 -4.51 -7.28
CA THR A 116 0.15 -5.22 -6.80
C THR A 116 0.62 -6.22 -7.85
N ALA A 117 -0.27 -7.10 -8.31
CA ALA A 117 0.06 -8.14 -9.27
C ALA A 117 0.50 -7.59 -10.63
N ASN A 118 -0.16 -6.54 -11.14
CA ASN A 118 0.07 -6.06 -12.51
C ASN A 118 1.17 -4.99 -12.62
N PHE A 119 1.48 -4.26 -11.54
CA PHE A 119 2.40 -3.13 -11.59
C PHE A 119 3.50 -3.21 -10.53
N TRP A 120 3.15 -3.37 -9.25
CA TRP A 120 4.14 -3.40 -8.16
C TRP A 120 5.10 -4.58 -8.29
N SER A 121 4.58 -5.81 -8.36
CA SER A 121 5.41 -7.02 -8.40
C SER A 121 6.34 -7.05 -9.63
N PRO A 122 5.90 -6.69 -10.85
CA PRO A 122 6.81 -6.55 -11.98
C PRO A 122 7.87 -5.45 -11.79
N ALA A 123 7.48 -4.28 -11.25
CA ALA A 123 8.41 -3.19 -10.98
C ALA A 123 9.46 -3.59 -9.94
N LEU A 124 9.04 -4.22 -8.84
CA LEU A 124 9.92 -4.75 -7.80
C LEU A 124 10.87 -5.82 -8.35
N SER A 125 10.38 -6.77 -9.15
CA SER A 125 11.24 -7.78 -9.79
C SER A 125 12.29 -7.14 -10.71
N SER A 126 11.90 -6.08 -11.44
CA SER A 126 12.83 -5.30 -12.29
C SER A 126 13.87 -4.54 -11.46
N ALA A 127 13.49 -4.07 -10.26
CA ALA A 127 14.36 -3.43 -9.29
C ALA A 127 15.36 -4.41 -8.66
N GLU A 128 14.88 -5.55 -8.19
CA GLU A 128 15.70 -6.63 -7.60
C GLU A 128 16.76 -7.14 -8.57
N ALA A 129 16.41 -7.32 -9.85
CA ALA A 129 17.35 -7.75 -10.88
C ALA A 129 18.53 -6.76 -11.05
N ARG A 130 18.34 -5.50 -10.66
CA ARG A 130 19.34 -4.42 -10.69
C ARG A 130 19.90 -4.10 -9.30
N GLY A 131 19.48 -4.82 -8.27
CA GLY A 131 19.88 -4.52 -6.89
C GLY A 131 19.46 -3.14 -6.40
N LEU A 132 18.36 -2.58 -6.93
CA LEU A 132 17.81 -1.30 -6.49
C LEU A 132 17.01 -1.52 -5.21
N ILE A 133 17.34 -0.79 -4.15
CA ILE A 133 16.80 -1.00 -2.81
C ILE A 133 16.21 0.27 -2.19
N HIS A 134 16.45 1.45 -2.77
CA HIS A 134 15.97 2.68 -2.17
C HIS A 134 14.44 2.80 -2.29
N PRO A 135 13.73 3.14 -1.20
CA PRO A 135 12.29 3.39 -1.22
C PRO A 135 11.85 4.37 -2.31
N LEU A 136 12.63 5.43 -2.56
CA LEU A 136 12.36 6.39 -3.64
C LEU A 136 12.42 5.72 -5.02
N SER A 137 13.43 4.87 -5.27
CA SER A 137 13.57 4.12 -6.52
C SER A 137 12.38 3.18 -6.75
N LEU A 138 11.97 2.44 -5.73
CA LEU A 138 10.84 1.52 -5.81
C LEU A 138 9.53 2.27 -6.11
N ALA A 139 9.29 3.38 -5.42
CA ALA A 139 8.11 4.20 -5.62
C ALA A 139 8.06 4.83 -7.03
N PHE A 140 9.21 5.34 -7.51
CA PHE A 140 9.34 5.86 -8.88
C PHE A 140 9.04 4.78 -9.93
N LEU A 141 9.57 3.57 -9.76
CA LEU A 141 9.36 2.47 -10.70
C LEU A 141 7.90 2.04 -10.75
N PHE A 142 7.23 1.97 -9.59
CA PHE A 142 5.81 1.70 -9.54
C PHE A 142 4.98 2.76 -10.27
N ASP A 143 5.19 4.04 -9.98
CA ASP A 143 4.47 5.14 -10.64
C ASP A 143 4.71 5.15 -12.15
N THR A 144 5.95 4.86 -12.56
CA THR A 144 6.32 4.72 -13.97
C THR A 144 5.63 3.52 -14.61
N ALA A 145 5.53 2.38 -13.90
CA ALA A 145 4.83 1.19 -14.36
C ALA A 145 3.33 1.43 -14.55
N VAL A 146 2.70 2.22 -13.67
CA VAL A 146 1.29 2.60 -13.83
C VAL A 146 1.10 3.51 -15.06
N GLN A 147 1.97 4.51 -15.26
CA GLN A 147 1.81 5.46 -16.37
C GLN A 147 2.24 4.92 -17.75
N HIS A 148 3.30 4.11 -17.81
CA HIS A 148 3.94 3.66 -19.05
C HIS A 148 3.91 2.13 -19.24
N GLY A 149 3.33 1.39 -18.31
CA GLY A 149 3.33 -0.07 -18.28
C GLY A 149 4.54 -0.67 -17.53
N PRO A 150 4.41 -1.89 -16.99
CA PRO A 150 5.41 -2.52 -16.12
C PRO A 150 6.75 -2.84 -16.80
N TYR A 151 6.81 -2.79 -18.13
CA TYR A 151 8.01 -3.07 -18.93
C TYR A 151 8.53 -1.83 -19.66
N HIS A 152 8.38 -0.65 -19.04
CA HIS A 152 8.88 0.61 -19.60
C HIS A 152 10.39 0.57 -19.91
N HIS A 153 10.81 1.37 -20.89
CA HIS A 153 12.19 1.35 -21.41
C HIS A 153 13.17 2.24 -20.64
N PHE A 154 12.72 3.07 -19.69
CA PHE A 154 13.57 4.06 -19.02
C PHE A 154 14.78 3.48 -18.28
N LEU A 155 14.65 2.28 -17.67
CA LEU A 155 15.80 1.63 -17.04
C LEU A 155 16.82 1.15 -18.08
N VAL A 156 16.34 0.59 -19.20
CA VAL A 156 17.22 0.15 -20.30
C VAL A 156 17.95 1.34 -20.92
N ASN A 157 17.25 2.45 -21.14
CA ASN A 157 17.88 3.65 -21.66
C ASN A 157 18.90 4.25 -20.68
N ALA A 158 18.69 4.10 -19.37
CA ALA A 158 19.68 4.49 -18.37
C ALA A 158 20.91 3.58 -18.44
N GLU A 159 20.73 2.26 -18.54
CA GLU A 159 21.82 1.30 -18.75
C GLU A 159 22.65 1.65 -19.99
N ASP A 160 21.99 1.89 -21.12
CA ASP A 160 22.61 2.29 -22.38
C ASP A 160 23.39 3.62 -22.23
N SER A 161 22.88 4.55 -21.42
CA SER A 161 23.55 5.84 -21.18
C SER A 161 24.84 5.72 -20.37
N PHE A 162 24.95 4.71 -19.51
CA PHE A 162 26.17 4.40 -18.76
C PHE A 162 27.07 3.38 -19.47
N GLY A 163 26.62 2.80 -20.58
CA GLY A 163 27.35 1.75 -21.28
C GLY A 163 27.46 0.46 -20.48
N ILE A 164 26.50 0.20 -19.57
CA ILE A 164 26.49 -1.00 -18.73
C ILE A 164 25.58 -2.09 -19.34
N PRO A 165 25.90 -3.39 -19.19
CA PRO A 165 25.02 -4.45 -19.64
C PRO A 165 23.64 -4.38 -18.97
N ARG A 166 22.62 -4.87 -19.68
CA ARG A 166 21.25 -4.83 -19.16
C ARG A 166 21.11 -5.66 -17.89
N LYS A 167 20.35 -5.13 -16.93
CA LYS A 167 20.11 -5.74 -15.62
C LYS A 167 21.41 -6.07 -14.86
N THR A 168 22.49 -5.34 -15.10
CA THR A 168 23.66 -5.41 -14.21
C THR A 168 23.27 -4.81 -12.86
N PRO A 169 23.49 -5.51 -11.73
CA PRO A 169 23.24 -4.94 -10.42
C PRO A 169 24.06 -3.67 -10.20
N ALA A 170 23.48 -2.65 -9.56
CA ALA A 170 24.13 -1.35 -9.36
C ALA A 170 25.54 -1.51 -8.74
N LYS A 171 25.66 -2.35 -7.71
CA LYS A 171 26.93 -2.68 -7.04
C LYS A 171 28.02 -3.26 -7.98
N ASP A 172 27.63 -3.90 -9.07
CA ASP A 172 28.53 -4.57 -10.02
C ASP A 172 28.77 -3.70 -11.28
N SER A 173 28.00 -2.61 -11.44
CA SER A 173 28.01 -1.75 -12.62
C SER A 173 29.05 -0.63 -12.57
N GLY A 174 29.57 -0.32 -11.38
CA GLY A 174 30.39 0.88 -11.16
C GLY A 174 29.61 2.20 -11.13
N VAL A 175 28.28 2.13 -11.21
CA VAL A 175 27.34 3.26 -11.10
C VAL A 175 26.52 3.11 -9.82
N SER A 176 26.37 4.19 -9.06
CA SER A 176 25.54 4.18 -7.85
C SER A 176 24.05 3.99 -8.21
N GLU A 177 23.24 3.49 -7.27
CA GLU A 177 21.79 3.41 -7.48
C GLU A 177 21.22 4.83 -7.72
N GLU A 178 21.74 5.80 -6.98
CA GLU A 178 21.34 7.20 -7.03
C GLU A 178 21.58 7.82 -8.41
N ASP A 179 22.78 7.65 -8.99
CA ASP A 179 23.10 8.13 -10.34
C ASP A 179 22.27 7.42 -11.40
N PHE A 180 22.12 6.10 -11.26
CA PHE A 180 21.34 5.28 -12.19
C PHE A 180 19.87 5.72 -12.24
N MET A 181 19.25 5.89 -11.06
CA MET A 181 17.85 6.25 -10.95
C MET A 181 17.60 7.72 -11.28
N THR A 182 18.53 8.62 -10.95
CA THR A 182 18.48 10.02 -11.40
C THR A 182 18.46 10.09 -12.93
N LYS A 183 19.29 9.28 -13.61
CA LYS A 183 19.28 9.20 -15.07
C LYS A 183 17.96 8.65 -15.61
N ALA A 184 17.42 7.59 -15.02
CA ALA A 184 16.13 7.03 -15.43
C ALA A 184 14.97 8.03 -15.27
N ALA A 185 14.93 8.77 -14.16
CA ALA A 185 13.92 9.81 -13.92
C ALA A 185 14.05 10.97 -14.92
N ALA A 186 15.27 11.42 -15.23
CA ALA A 186 15.51 12.45 -16.24
C ALA A 186 15.01 12.03 -17.64
N LEU A 187 15.25 10.78 -18.03
CA LEU A 187 14.76 10.22 -19.30
C LEU A 187 13.23 10.16 -19.34
N ARG A 188 12.59 9.77 -18.23
CA ARG A 188 11.12 9.81 -18.10
C ARG A 188 10.59 11.23 -18.20
N LYS A 189 11.24 12.19 -17.54
CA LYS A 189 10.87 13.61 -17.62
C LYS A 189 10.95 14.15 -19.04
N GLU A 190 12.03 13.88 -19.76
CA GLU A 190 12.15 14.26 -21.16
C GLU A 190 11.01 13.67 -22.02
N ASN A 191 10.68 12.40 -21.82
CA ASN A 191 9.59 11.75 -22.54
C ASN A 191 8.23 12.41 -22.24
N LEU A 192 7.92 12.68 -20.97
CA LEU A 192 6.68 13.31 -20.56
C LEU A 192 6.58 14.78 -21.03
N TYR A 193 7.68 15.50 -21.07
CA TYR A 193 7.70 16.86 -21.61
C TYR A 193 7.41 16.88 -23.12
N LYS A 194 8.02 15.97 -23.88
CA LYS A 194 7.70 15.77 -25.31
C LYS A 194 6.24 15.36 -25.52
N LEU A 195 5.69 14.52 -24.64
CA LEU A 195 4.30 14.11 -24.70
C LEU A 195 3.36 15.29 -24.40
N ALA A 196 3.68 16.09 -23.39
CA ALA A 196 2.91 17.28 -23.03
C ALA A 196 2.85 18.28 -24.19
N GLU A 197 3.97 18.50 -24.88
CA GLU A 197 4.06 19.40 -26.03
C GLU A 197 3.34 18.85 -27.26
N SER A 198 3.55 17.57 -27.59
CA SER A 198 2.96 16.97 -28.79
C SER A 198 1.45 16.70 -28.68
N ARG A 199 0.93 16.48 -27.46
CA ARG A 199 -0.49 16.13 -27.23
C ARG A 199 -1.28 17.18 -26.47
N GLY A 200 -0.66 18.31 -26.10
CA GLY A 200 -1.32 19.34 -25.30
C GLY A 200 -1.74 18.84 -23.91
N LEU A 201 -0.91 18.00 -23.28
CA LEU A 201 -1.17 17.39 -21.96
C LEU A 201 -0.25 18.00 -20.88
N PRO A 202 -0.36 19.29 -20.53
CA PRO A 202 0.56 19.94 -19.61
C PRO A 202 0.57 19.30 -18.21
N GLY A 203 -0.52 18.63 -17.82
CA GLY A 203 -0.67 17.95 -16.53
C GLY A 203 0.33 16.82 -16.26
N VAL A 204 1.03 16.30 -17.28
CA VAL A 204 2.07 15.27 -17.06
C VAL A 204 3.42 15.83 -16.63
N LYS A 205 3.68 17.14 -16.83
CA LYS A 205 4.97 17.76 -16.45
C LYS A 205 5.17 17.77 -14.93
N PRO A 206 4.22 18.21 -14.09
CA PRO A 206 4.39 18.19 -12.64
C PRO A 206 4.63 16.78 -12.07
N ARG A 207 4.02 15.74 -12.66
CA ARG A 207 4.27 14.34 -12.27
C ARG A 207 5.71 13.92 -12.54
N ALA A 208 6.29 14.36 -13.65
CA ALA A 208 7.70 14.12 -13.96
C ALA A 208 8.64 14.88 -13.02
N ASP A 209 8.29 16.14 -12.75
CA ASP A 209 9.11 17.05 -11.93
C ASP A 209 9.22 16.54 -10.49
N LEU A 210 8.12 16.06 -9.90
CA LEU A 210 8.10 15.47 -8.56
C LEU A 210 9.26 14.49 -8.32
N TRP A 211 9.43 13.50 -9.21
CA TRP A 211 10.43 12.45 -9.00
C TRP A 211 11.86 12.95 -9.17
N VAL A 212 12.08 13.86 -10.14
CA VAL A 212 13.40 14.47 -10.34
C VAL A 212 13.75 15.35 -9.13
N ASP A 213 12.79 16.11 -8.60
CA ASP A 213 13.00 16.99 -7.46
C ASP A 213 13.29 16.19 -6.17
N LEU A 214 12.59 15.07 -5.94
CA LEU A 214 12.87 14.17 -4.80
C LEU A 214 14.26 13.52 -4.88
N MET A 215 14.71 13.15 -6.09
CA MET A 215 16.07 12.61 -6.27
C MET A 215 17.12 13.70 -6.09
N ALA A 216 16.87 14.90 -6.60
CA ALA A 216 17.77 16.04 -6.47
C ALA A 216 17.90 16.53 -5.02
N SER A 217 16.84 16.41 -4.20
CA SER A 217 16.90 16.71 -2.78
C SER A 217 17.58 15.61 -1.94
N GLY A 218 17.85 14.44 -2.54
CA GLY A 218 18.49 13.32 -1.87
C GLY A 218 17.58 12.52 -0.94
N ASP A 219 16.25 12.63 -1.07
CA ASP A 219 15.30 11.86 -0.25
C ASP A 219 15.18 10.39 -0.70
N TRP A 220 16.30 9.70 -0.85
CA TRP A 220 16.37 8.30 -1.30
C TRP A 220 15.62 7.34 -0.37
N ARG A 221 15.49 7.71 0.91
CA ARG A 221 14.72 6.96 1.90
C ARG A 221 13.23 7.31 1.89
N LEU A 222 12.77 8.19 1.02
CA LEU A 222 11.38 8.63 0.90
C LEU A 222 10.78 8.92 2.29
N GLN A 223 11.42 9.85 3.01
CA GLN A 223 11.05 10.26 4.35
C GLN A 223 10.11 11.47 4.32
N GLY A 224 10.16 12.31 3.29
CA GLY A 224 9.44 13.56 3.25
C GLY A 224 10.03 14.64 4.16
N ASP A 225 9.22 15.63 4.48
CA ASP A 225 9.54 16.72 5.43
C ASP A 225 9.58 16.23 6.89
N ASP A 226 9.67 17.17 7.84
CA ASP A 226 9.74 16.86 9.28
C ASP A 226 8.49 16.10 9.78
N ASP A 227 7.33 16.33 9.16
CA ASP A 227 6.07 15.63 9.42
C ASP A 227 5.92 14.34 8.59
N GLY A 228 6.94 14.04 7.78
CA GLY A 228 7.05 12.89 6.90
C GLY A 228 6.18 12.95 5.65
N ASN A 229 5.80 14.16 5.23
CA ASN A 229 4.97 14.41 4.06
C ASN A 229 5.80 14.85 2.86
N ILE A 230 5.26 14.60 1.66
CA ILE A 230 5.70 15.26 0.42
C ILE A 230 4.52 15.95 -0.26
N SER A 231 4.78 16.99 -1.04
CA SER A 231 3.75 17.66 -1.84
C SER A 231 3.58 16.98 -3.20
N VAL A 232 2.46 16.31 -3.41
CA VAL A 232 2.09 15.67 -4.68
C VAL A 232 0.95 16.47 -5.29
N ASN A 233 1.22 17.22 -6.36
CA ASN A 233 0.21 18.07 -7.02
C ASN A 233 -0.54 18.99 -6.05
N GLY A 234 0.18 19.60 -5.09
CA GLY A 234 -0.39 20.47 -4.05
C GLY A 234 -1.07 19.73 -2.89
N VAL A 235 -1.00 18.39 -2.85
CA VAL A 235 -1.56 17.56 -1.77
C VAL A 235 -0.43 17.04 -0.90
N ALA A 236 -0.54 17.21 0.42
CA ALA A 236 0.37 16.56 1.35
C ALA A 236 0.11 15.05 1.40
N VAL A 237 1.14 14.25 1.16
CA VAL A 237 1.08 12.78 1.18
C VAL A 237 2.08 12.25 2.20
N GLN A 238 1.59 11.47 3.18
CA GLN A 238 2.43 10.82 4.19
C GLN A 238 3.22 9.67 3.55
N VAL A 239 4.56 9.74 3.55
CA VAL A 239 5.45 8.70 3.00
C VAL A 239 6.36 8.00 4.04
N LYS A 240 6.54 8.60 5.21
CA LYS A 240 7.29 8.02 6.35
C LYS A 240 6.52 6.93 7.09
N GLN A 241 5.22 7.14 7.28
CA GLN A 241 4.22 6.30 7.91
C GLN A 241 2.96 6.32 7.03
N PRO A 242 3.05 5.80 5.79
CA PRO A 242 1.92 5.82 4.87
C PRO A 242 0.76 5.00 5.44
N PHE A 243 -0.43 5.58 5.38
CA PHE A 243 -1.63 4.97 5.94
C PHE A 243 -2.05 3.75 5.09
N VAL A 244 -2.26 2.61 5.75
CA VAL A 244 -3.09 1.53 5.21
C VAL A 244 -4.53 1.96 5.48
N ALA A 245 -5.37 2.06 4.46
CA ALA A 245 -6.79 2.32 4.68
C ALA A 245 -7.31 1.34 5.74
N GLN A 246 -7.81 1.88 6.85
CA GLN A 246 -8.38 1.06 7.92
C GLN A 246 -9.57 0.30 7.36
N THR A 247 -9.65 -0.98 7.71
CA THR A 247 -10.92 -1.67 7.80
C THR A 247 -11.74 -0.95 8.88
N ALA A 248 -12.67 -0.10 8.47
CA ALA A 248 -13.64 0.43 9.43
C ALA A 248 -14.42 -0.79 9.97
N PRO A 249 -14.44 -1.06 11.29
CA PRO A 249 -15.39 -2.02 11.80
C PRO A 249 -16.77 -1.45 11.54
N THR A 250 -17.60 -2.20 10.82
CA THR A 250 -19.04 -1.96 10.69
C THR A 250 -19.71 -2.17 12.04
N THR A 251 -19.47 -1.25 12.97
CA THR A 251 -20.32 -1.05 14.13
C THR A 251 -20.92 0.34 14.00
N ARG A 252 -22.18 0.39 13.52
CA ARG A 252 -23.05 1.54 13.77
C ARG A 252 -23.20 1.67 15.30
N GLY A 253 -22.34 2.49 15.88
CA GLY A 253 -22.29 2.73 17.32
C GLY A 253 -21.09 3.61 17.64
N GLY A 254 -21.24 4.92 17.45
CA GLY A 254 -20.25 5.91 17.88
C GLY A 254 -20.10 5.86 19.40
N GLY A 255 -19.13 5.09 19.88
CA GLY A 255 -18.72 5.04 21.27
C GLY A 255 -17.27 5.49 21.40
N ARG A 256 -17.04 6.66 22.00
CA ARG A 256 -15.74 6.99 22.58
C ARG A 256 -15.47 5.99 23.69
N VAL A 257 -14.41 5.18 23.59
CA VAL A 257 -13.92 4.41 24.74
C VAL A 257 -13.15 5.39 25.63
N ARG A 258 -13.79 5.86 26.70
CA ARG A 258 -13.10 6.58 27.78
C ARG A 258 -12.52 5.55 28.73
N THR A 259 -11.21 5.58 28.92
CA THR A 259 -10.55 4.95 30.08
C THR A 259 -10.56 5.95 31.25
N LEU A 260 -10.81 5.44 32.46
CA LEU A 260 -10.74 6.23 33.69
C LEU A 260 -9.26 6.46 34.04
N GLY A 261 -8.78 7.65 33.68
CA GLY A 261 -7.39 8.10 33.83
C GLY A 261 -7.12 9.40 33.07
N GLY A 262 -8.00 9.75 32.12
CA GLY A 262 -7.94 11.03 31.39
C GLY A 262 -7.16 10.98 30.08
N GLU A 263 -6.47 9.89 29.78
CA GLU A 263 -5.72 9.73 28.54
C GLU A 263 -6.46 8.82 27.54
N THR A 264 -6.86 9.42 26.43
CA THR A 264 -7.39 8.72 25.25
C THR A 264 -6.27 7.98 24.54
N VAL A 265 -6.32 6.64 24.53
CA VAL A 265 -5.51 5.84 23.59
C VAL A 265 -6.07 6.08 22.19
N ASN A 266 -5.23 6.50 21.25
CA ASN A 266 -5.66 6.74 19.88
C ASN A 266 -6.06 5.40 19.23
N GLN A 267 -7.29 5.34 18.70
CA GLN A 267 -7.79 4.18 17.97
C GLN A 267 -6.86 3.79 16.80
N GLN A 268 -6.14 4.77 16.23
CA GLN A 268 -5.14 4.57 15.20
C GLN A 268 -3.92 3.75 15.66
N ASP A 269 -3.42 3.99 16.88
CA ASP A 269 -2.24 3.30 17.43
C ASP A 269 -2.57 1.82 17.74
N LEU A 270 -3.78 1.59 18.25
CA LEU A 270 -4.35 0.26 18.48
C LEU A 270 -4.50 -0.54 17.18
N SER A 271 -5.03 0.08 16.13
CA SER A 271 -5.17 -0.55 14.82
C SER A 271 -3.82 -0.90 14.19
N GLN A 272 -2.80 -0.03 14.32
CA GLN A 272 -1.46 -0.31 13.81
C GLN A 272 -0.79 -1.47 14.54
N ALA A 273 -0.89 -1.52 15.88
CA ALA A 273 -0.33 -2.62 16.67
C ALA A 273 -0.98 -3.97 16.33
N VAL A 274 -2.31 -4.00 16.16
CA VAL A 274 -3.05 -5.20 15.76
C VAL A 274 -2.68 -5.64 14.34
N MET A 275 -2.59 -4.71 13.40
CA MET A 275 -2.24 -5.02 12.00
C MET A 275 -0.82 -5.56 11.87
N LEU A 276 0.15 -4.98 12.58
CA LEU A 276 1.52 -5.49 12.62
C LEU A 276 1.56 -6.90 13.22
N ALA A 277 0.83 -7.14 14.31
CA ALA A 277 0.78 -8.43 14.97
C ALA A 277 0.17 -9.53 14.07
N VAL A 278 -0.92 -9.21 13.36
CA VAL A 278 -1.54 -10.10 12.37
C VAL A 278 -0.61 -10.37 11.19
N HIS A 279 0.07 -9.34 10.69
CA HIS A 279 1.00 -9.46 9.58
C HIS A 279 2.18 -10.37 9.92
N LEU A 280 2.83 -10.15 11.06
CA LEU A 280 3.95 -10.96 11.55
C LEU A 280 3.54 -12.43 11.75
N ALA A 281 2.36 -12.67 12.31
CA ALA A 281 1.88 -14.04 12.52
C ALA A 281 1.52 -14.74 11.19
N LYS A 282 0.96 -14.04 10.20
CA LYS A 282 0.75 -14.58 8.84
C LYS A 282 2.06 -14.93 8.14
N GLN A 283 3.10 -14.10 8.25
CA GLN A 283 4.42 -14.41 7.69
C GLN A 283 5.05 -15.65 8.33
N ALA A 284 4.73 -15.92 9.61
CA ALA A 284 5.14 -17.15 10.30
C ALA A 284 4.27 -18.38 9.94
N GLY A 285 3.30 -18.26 9.02
CA GLY A 285 2.39 -19.34 8.63
C GLY A 285 1.35 -19.68 9.70
N LEU A 286 1.03 -18.74 10.57
CA LEU A 286 0.11 -18.94 11.68
C LEU A 286 -1.28 -18.39 11.36
N GLU A 287 -2.32 -19.12 11.76
CA GLU A 287 -3.67 -18.57 11.83
C GLU A 287 -3.80 -17.67 13.06
N VAL A 288 -4.46 -16.53 12.89
CA VAL A 288 -4.48 -15.45 13.88
C VAL A 288 -5.92 -15.11 14.25
N GLY A 289 -6.29 -15.40 15.49
CA GLY A 289 -7.47 -14.80 16.12
C GLY A 289 -7.03 -13.64 17.01
N VAL A 290 -7.46 -12.41 16.70
CA VAL A 290 -7.20 -11.25 17.55
C VAL A 290 -8.38 -11.04 18.50
N LYS A 291 -8.11 -11.11 19.81
CA LYS A 291 -9.08 -10.71 20.84
C LYS A 291 -8.55 -9.48 21.56
N LEU A 292 -9.36 -8.41 21.56
CA LEU A 292 -9.16 -7.25 22.41
C LEU A 292 -10.02 -7.44 23.65
N ASP A 293 -9.38 -7.61 24.80
CA ASP A 293 -10.09 -7.74 26.08
C ASP A 293 -10.04 -6.39 26.83
N THR A 294 -11.21 -5.82 27.05
CA THR A 294 -11.40 -4.53 27.76
C THR A 294 -12.22 -4.71 29.03
N SER A 295 -12.36 -5.95 29.50
CA SER A 295 -13.37 -6.33 30.51
C SER A 295 -13.10 -5.86 31.94
N ASP A 296 -11.96 -5.21 32.23
CA ASP A 296 -11.62 -4.79 33.58
C ASP A 296 -10.89 -3.43 33.57
N GLU A 297 -11.45 -2.45 34.31
CA GLU A 297 -11.14 -1.01 34.21
C GLU A 297 -9.70 -0.65 34.61
N ASP A 298 -9.03 -1.52 35.38
CA ASP A 298 -7.65 -1.37 35.84
C ASP A 298 -6.64 -2.30 35.13
N THR A 299 -7.07 -3.03 34.10
CA THR A 299 -6.19 -4.00 33.43
C THR A 299 -5.59 -3.39 32.15
N PRO A 300 -4.25 -3.47 31.96
CA PRO A 300 -3.60 -3.00 30.73
C PRO A 300 -4.23 -3.67 29.50
N LEU A 301 -4.36 -2.92 28.41
CA LEU A 301 -5.04 -3.38 27.21
C LEU A 301 -4.31 -4.62 26.65
N ARG A 302 -5.04 -5.72 26.55
CA ARG A 302 -4.47 -7.01 26.11
C ARG A 302 -4.79 -7.25 24.65
N VAL A 303 -3.74 -7.41 23.85
CA VAL A 303 -3.87 -8.01 22.52
C VAL A 303 -3.54 -9.48 22.69
N SER A 304 -4.49 -10.36 22.42
CA SER A 304 -4.25 -11.80 22.41
C SER A 304 -4.30 -12.31 20.98
N ILE A 305 -3.27 -13.05 20.59
CA ILE A 305 -3.25 -13.85 19.36
C ILE A 305 -3.44 -15.31 19.74
N THR A 306 -4.56 -15.89 19.31
CA THR A 306 -4.82 -17.33 19.43
C THR A 306 -4.15 -18.06 18.28
N LEU A 307 -3.31 -19.03 18.64
CA LEU A 307 -2.62 -19.97 17.75
C LEU A 307 -3.19 -21.38 17.99
N PRO A 308 -3.03 -22.34 17.06
CA PRO A 308 -3.45 -23.73 17.28
C PRO A 308 -2.88 -24.37 18.55
N GLU A 309 -1.76 -23.85 19.05
CA GLU A 309 -0.94 -24.43 20.12
C GLU A 309 -1.00 -23.63 21.44
N GLY A 310 -1.73 -22.49 21.49
CA GLY A 310 -1.77 -21.60 22.66
C GLY A 310 -2.17 -20.15 22.34
N VAL A 311 -2.12 -19.26 23.35
CA VAL A 311 -2.48 -17.84 23.19
C VAL A 311 -1.30 -16.97 23.60
N VAL A 312 -0.78 -16.16 22.68
CA VAL A 312 0.22 -15.12 22.99
C VAL A 312 -0.52 -13.86 23.38
N THR A 313 -0.17 -13.25 24.52
CA THR A 313 -0.85 -12.04 25.00
C THR A 313 0.16 -10.93 25.25
N TRP A 314 0.00 -9.81 24.57
CA TRP A 314 0.75 -8.58 24.85
C TRP A 314 -0.05 -7.72 25.82
N LYS A 315 0.59 -7.26 26.89
CA LYS A 315 0.06 -6.19 27.76
C LYS A 315 0.59 -4.87 27.24
N LEU A 316 -0.30 -4.00 26.76
CA LEU A 316 0.07 -2.66 26.36
C LEU A 316 0.10 -1.75 27.59
N PRO A 317 1.18 -0.98 27.84
CA PRO A 317 1.21 -0.01 28.92
C PRO A 317 0.10 1.03 28.73
N THR A 318 -0.64 1.28 29.80
CA THR A 318 -1.64 2.35 29.84
C THR A 318 -0.95 3.68 30.11
N GLY A 319 -1.17 4.65 29.23
CA GLY A 319 -0.78 6.06 29.45
C GLY A 319 0.62 6.48 28.96
N GLN A 320 1.18 5.78 27.97
CA GLN A 320 2.30 6.30 27.18
C GLN A 320 1.93 6.28 25.70
N ALA A 321 2.26 7.35 24.98
CA ALA A 321 2.19 7.35 23.53
C ALA A 321 3.05 6.18 23.01
N ILE A 322 2.46 5.30 22.20
CA ILE A 322 3.13 4.12 21.67
C ILE A 322 4.14 4.58 20.60
N GLN A 323 5.29 5.08 21.03
CA GLN A 323 6.45 5.33 20.17
C GLN A 323 7.48 4.22 20.42
N GLY A 324 7.87 3.48 19.37
CA GLY A 324 8.88 2.42 19.49
C GLY A 324 8.32 1.00 19.71
N LEU A 325 7.33 0.58 18.91
CA LEU A 325 6.79 -0.79 18.87
C LEU A 325 7.85 -1.93 18.88
N PRO A 326 9.03 -1.81 18.23
CA PRO A 326 10.06 -2.84 18.28
C PRO A 326 10.63 -3.09 19.69
N ASP A 327 10.77 -2.04 20.51
CA ASP A 327 11.29 -2.18 21.88
C ASP A 327 10.25 -2.77 22.84
N MET A 328 8.95 -2.55 22.58
CA MET A 328 7.86 -3.13 23.37
C MET A 328 7.70 -4.64 23.19
N ALA A 329 8.16 -5.19 22.06
CA ALA A 329 8.14 -6.63 21.82
C ALA A 329 9.08 -7.41 22.75
N LYS A 330 10.10 -6.74 23.32
CA LYS A 330 11.10 -7.33 24.21
C LYS A 330 10.54 -7.60 25.62
N ASP A 331 9.53 -6.85 26.04
CA ASP A 331 8.90 -6.96 27.38
C ASP A 331 7.58 -7.76 27.37
N ALA A 332 7.25 -8.41 26.25
CA ALA A 332 6.02 -9.19 26.11
C ALA A 332 6.03 -10.44 27.00
N GLU A 333 4.96 -10.64 27.78
CA GLU A 333 4.75 -11.87 28.55
C GLU A 333 4.23 -12.98 27.64
N ILE A 334 5.13 -13.86 27.20
CA ILE A 334 4.83 -14.96 26.27
C ILE A 334 4.40 -16.20 27.07
N VAL A 335 3.10 -16.55 26.99
CA VAL A 335 2.56 -17.77 27.59
C VAL A 335 2.40 -18.84 26.52
N ILE A 336 3.38 -19.74 26.37
CA ILE A 336 3.36 -20.85 25.40
C ILE A 336 3.95 -22.11 26.09
N SER A 337 3.59 -23.31 25.63
CA SER A 337 4.24 -24.57 26.06
C SER A 337 5.71 -24.66 25.61
N ASP A 338 6.54 -25.32 26.45
CA ASP A 338 8.00 -25.13 26.54
C ASP A 338 8.83 -25.41 25.28
N ALA A 339 8.42 -26.28 24.36
CA ALA A 339 9.30 -26.77 23.29
C ALA A 339 9.49 -25.78 22.12
N ARG A 340 8.63 -24.76 21.97
CA ARG A 340 8.70 -23.81 20.83
C ARG A 340 8.79 -22.34 21.25
N ARG A 341 8.73 -22.06 22.56
CA ARG A 341 9.06 -20.77 23.18
C ARG A 341 10.41 -20.23 22.70
N THR A 342 11.43 -21.09 22.62
CA THR A 342 12.77 -20.76 22.15
C THR A 342 12.79 -20.20 20.72
N ARG A 343 11.90 -20.65 19.83
CA ARG A 343 11.93 -20.24 18.41
C ARG A 343 11.33 -18.84 18.23
N LEU A 344 10.24 -18.55 18.95
CA LEU A 344 9.60 -17.24 18.96
C LEU A 344 10.45 -16.22 19.73
N GLU A 345 11.01 -16.60 20.89
CA GLU A 345 11.95 -15.75 21.63
C GLU A 345 13.23 -15.48 20.82
N SER A 346 13.74 -16.45 20.07
CA SER A 346 14.92 -16.23 19.21
C SER A 346 14.62 -15.31 18.03
N TYR A 347 13.38 -15.30 17.52
CA TYR A 347 12.93 -14.39 16.47
C TYR A 347 12.71 -12.97 17.03
N LEU A 348 12.04 -12.84 18.18
CA LEU A 348 11.77 -11.55 18.84
C LEU A 348 13.03 -10.89 19.41
N ARG A 349 14.03 -11.65 19.85
CA ARG A 349 15.35 -11.11 20.24
C ARG A 349 16.23 -10.72 19.05
N GLY A 350 15.86 -11.13 17.83
CA GLY A 350 16.52 -10.75 16.59
C GLY A 350 15.97 -9.46 15.98
N LEU A 351 14.85 -8.95 16.50
CA LEU A 351 14.32 -7.59 16.32
C LEU A 351 14.89 -6.68 17.42
#